data_AF-A0A3M1MLP3-F1
#
_entry.id   AF-A0A3M1MLP3-F1
#
_cell.length_a   1.000
_cell.length_b   1.000
_cell.length_c   1.000
_cell.angle_alpha   90.00
_cell.angle_beta   90.00
_cell.angle_gamma   90.00
#
_symmetry.space_group_name_H-M   'P 1'
#
loop_
_entity.id
_entity.type
_entity.pdbx_description
1 polymer ?
#
loop_
_entity_poly.entity_id
_entity_poly.type
_entity_poly.pdbx_seq_one_letter_code
_entity_poly.pdbx_strand_id
1 'polypeptide(L)'
;VLQRGGTFLQSARCKEMHDEAGQAIAADTLKGLGVEGLVVIGGGGSLTGAQALAERGARVIGIPASIDNDIACTEMSLGVDTALNNIIYAVDCLKDTASSHDRAFVVECMGRDSGYLTLAATVASGAEHAIIPEMPFDLEAICTNLRRRYQEGRFNSIIMVAEGAGSAQQIADSIKDRIGFETRVMVLGHYQRGGSPSAFDRLLAARFGTSAVEALLTGECAKMVGLKSGSIILTGLDEVLSSGIRPIDQMMMQLAGKLT
;
A
#
# COMPACT_ATOMS: atom_id res chain seq x y z
N VAL A 1 -22.65 -3.38 -4.80
CA VAL A 1 -21.23 -3.70 -5.11
C VAL A 1 -20.29 -3.15 -4.05
N LEU A 2 -20.60 -2.01 -3.42
CA LEU A 2 -19.80 -1.31 -2.39
C LEU A 2 -19.11 -2.19 -1.33
N GLN A 3 -19.74 -3.28 -0.89
CA GLN A 3 -19.24 -4.15 0.17
C GLN A 3 -18.35 -5.31 -0.32
N ARG A 4 -18.13 -5.45 -1.63
CA ARG A 4 -17.34 -6.56 -2.20
C ARG A 4 -15.93 -6.05 -2.53
N GLY A 5 -14.92 -6.75 -2.04
CA GLY A 5 -13.54 -6.56 -2.48
C GLY A 5 -13.31 -7.07 -3.91
N GLY A 6 -12.13 -6.77 -4.44
CA GLY A 6 -11.76 -7.05 -5.82
C GLY A 6 -12.47 -6.16 -6.85
N THR A 7 -12.34 -6.50 -8.12
CA THR A 7 -13.02 -5.81 -9.23
C THR A 7 -13.82 -6.79 -10.07
N PHE A 8 -15.10 -6.49 -10.32
CA PHE A 8 -15.95 -7.30 -11.19
C PHE A 8 -15.61 -7.13 -12.68
N LEU A 9 -14.90 -6.04 -13.04
CA LEU A 9 -14.35 -5.80 -14.38
C LEU A 9 -13.05 -6.58 -14.63
N GLN A 10 -12.55 -7.27 -13.59
CA GLN A 10 -11.26 -7.97 -13.59
C GLN A 10 -10.08 -7.00 -13.78
N SER A 11 -8.87 -7.53 -13.72
CA SER A 11 -7.62 -6.80 -13.96
C SER A 11 -6.61 -7.76 -14.53
N ALA A 12 -5.83 -7.29 -15.50
CA ALA A 12 -4.78 -8.05 -16.15
C ALA A 12 -3.59 -7.15 -16.45
N ARG A 13 -2.38 -7.74 -16.48
CA ARG A 13 -1.21 -7.05 -17.01
C ARG A 13 -1.29 -7.06 -18.53
N CYS A 14 -1.14 -5.89 -19.16
CA CYS A 14 -1.07 -5.75 -20.62
C CYS A 14 0.27 -5.12 -20.96
N LYS A 15 1.17 -5.91 -21.56
CA LYS A 15 2.53 -5.45 -21.89
C LYS A 15 2.52 -4.53 -23.11
N GLU A 16 1.59 -4.78 -24.02
CA GLU A 16 1.39 -4.04 -25.26
C GLU A 16 1.06 -2.57 -24.99
N MET A 17 0.46 -2.23 -23.85
CA MET A 17 0.22 -0.84 -23.44
C MET A 17 1.51 -0.04 -23.17
N HIS A 18 2.66 -0.72 -23.05
CA HIS A 18 3.95 -0.04 -22.92
C HIS A 18 4.49 0.45 -24.27
N ASP A 19 3.99 -0.10 -25.39
CA ASP A 19 4.44 0.22 -26.73
C ASP A 19 3.49 1.22 -27.40
N GLU A 20 4.04 2.12 -28.22
CA GLU A 20 3.24 3.10 -28.96
C GLU A 20 2.15 2.46 -29.83
N ALA A 21 2.44 1.29 -30.41
CA ALA A 21 1.49 0.54 -31.24
C ALA A 21 0.29 0.06 -30.42
N GLY A 22 0.51 -0.48 -29.22
CA GLY A 22 -0.57 -0.94 -28.36
C GLY A 22 -1.41 0.22 -27.82
N GLN A 23 -0.76 1.34 -27.49
CA GLN A 23 -1.45 2.58 -27.10
C GLN A 23 -2.31 3.15 -28.22
N ALA A 24 -1.83 3.13 -29.47
CA ALA A 24 -2.59 3.55 -30.64
C ALA A 24 -3.83 2.67 -30.85
N ILE A 25 -3.67 1.34 -30.78
CA ILE A 25 -4.79 0.38 -30.87
C ILE A 25 -5.83 0.67 -29.78
N ALA A 26 -5.39 0.91 -28.54
CA ALA A 26 -6.29 1.22 -27.44
C ALA A 26 -7.06 2.54 -27.67
N ALA A 27 -6.37 3.62 -28.09
CA ALA A 27 -7.01 4.90 -28.40
C ALA A 27 -8.01 4.79 -29.57
N ASP A 28 -7.64 4.09 -30.64
CA ASP A 28 -8.51 3.84 -31.79
C ASP A 28 -9.73 3.00 -31.42
N THR A 29 -9.55 2.03 -30.51
CA THR A 29 -10.66 1.22 -29.99
C THR A 29 -11.64 2.08 -29.19
N LEU A 30 -11.15 2.95 -28.30
CA LEU A 30 -12.00 3.88 -27.55
C LEU A 30 -12.80 4.79 -28.50
N LYS A 31 -12.14 5.31 -29.53
CA LYS A 31 -12.78 6.16 -30.54
C LYS A 31 -13.81 5.39 -31.37
N GLY A 32 -13.48 4.18 -31.81
CA GLY A 32 -14.37 3.32 -32.59
C GLY A 32 -15.62 2.89 -31.82
N LEU A 33 -15.51 2.78 -30.49
CA LEU A 33 -16.64 2.51 -29.59
C LEU A 33 -17.43 3.76 -29.20
N GLY A 34 -16.99 4.95 -29.61
CA GLY A 34 -17.63 6.22 -29.23
C GLY A 34 -17.47 6.57 -27.75
N VAL A 35 -16.38 6.12 -27.11
CA VAL A 35 -16.11 6.45 -25.70
C VAL A 35 -15.62 7.89 -25.58
N GLU A 36 -16.42 8.73 -24.92
CA GLU A 36 -16.15 10.18 -24.76
C GLU A 36 -15.34 10.52 -23.52
N GLY A 37 -15.15 9.55 -22.62
CA GLY A 37 -14.39 9.70 -21.38
C GLY A 37 -14.09 8.35 -20.73
N LEU A 38 -12.91 8.22 -20.13
CA LEU A 38 -12.45 7.01 -19.47
C LEU A 38 -11.96 7.34 -18.06
N VAL A 39 -12.49 6.62 -17.07
CA VAL A 39 -11.95 6.65 -15.70
C VAL A 39 -11.04 5.43 -15.51
N VAL A 40 -9.77 5.66 -15.20
CA VAL A 40 -8.77 4.61 -14.99
C VAL A 40 -8.53 4.44 -13.49
N ILE A 41 -8.86 3.26 -12.96
CA ILE A 41 -8.68 2.94 -11.54
C ILE A 41 -7.50 1.97 -11.40
N GLY A 42 -6.42 2.39 -10.75
CA GLY A 42 -5.26 1.52 -10.58
C GLY A 42 -4.05 2.20 -9.97
N GLY A 43 -2.92 1.48 -10.01
CA GLY A 43 -1.62 1.96 -9.54
C GLY A 43 -0.84 2.76 -10.59
N GLY A 44 0.41 3.08 -10.28
CA GLY A 44 1.29 3.90 -11.15
C GLY A 44 1.31 3.45 -12.62
N GLY A 45 1.44 2.15 -12.90
CA GLY A 45 1.43 1.65 -14.29
C GLY A 45 0.12 1.89 -15.05
N SER A 46 -1.03 1.83 -14.36
CA SER A 46 -2.33 2.18 -14.95
C SER A 46 -2.42 3.68 -15.24
N LEU A 47 -1.88 4.52 -14.34
CA LEU A 47 -1.84 5.97 -14.52
C LEU A 47 -0.89 6.38 -15.66
N THR A 48 0.22 5.66 -15.85
CA THR A 48 1.09 5.81 -17.04
C THR A 48 0.33 5.50 -18.32
N GLY A 49 -0.43 4.40 -18.35
CA GLY A 49 -1.29 4.08 -19.50
C GLY A 49 -2.38 5.13 -19.75
N ALA A 50 -2.95 5.70 -18.68
CA ALA A 50 -3.93 6.79 -18.78
C ALA A 50 -3.30 8.03 -19.44
N GLN A 51 -2.11 8.44 -18.99
CA GLN A 51 -1.37 9.57 -19.57
C GLN A 51 -1.10 9.36 -21.06
N ALA A 52 -0.64 8.17 -21.45
CA ALA A 52 -0.38 7.84 -22.86
C ALA A 52 -1.64 7.88 -23.73
N LEU A 53 -2.80 7.47 -23.19
CA LEU A 53 -4.07 7.61 -23.89
C LEU A 53 -4.51 9.08 -24.02
N ALA A 54 -4.24 9.89 -22.99
CA ALA A 54 -4.53 11.32 -23.01
C ALA A 54 -3.75 12.06 -24.10
N GLU A 55 -2.47 11.74 -24.25
CA GLU A 55 -1.60 12.26 -25.32
C GLU A 55 -2.08 11.88 -26.72
N ARG A 56 -2.89 10.82 -26.83
CA ARG A 56 -3.54 10.37 -28.07
C ARG A 56 -4.97 10.89 -28.24
N GLY A 57 -5.39 11.85 -27.40
CA GLY A 57 -6.67 12.53 -27.51
C GLY A 57 -7.83 11.86 -26.78
N ALA A 58 -7.60 10.80 -26.01
CA ALA A 58 -8.63 10.24 -25.14
C ALA A 58 -8.82 11.15 -23.91
N ARG A 59 -10.07 11.33 -23.47
CA ARG A 59 -10.36 12.07 -22.24
C ARG A 59 -10.29 11.14 -21.06
N VAL A 60 -9.32 11.34 -20.17
CA VAL A 60 -9.07 10.42 -19.05
C VAL A 60 -9.02 11.12 -17.70
N ILE A 61 -9.51 10.43 -16.67
CA ILE A 61 -9.26 10.76 -15.26
C ILE A 61 -8.77 9.51 -14.52
N GLY A 62 -7.70 9.65 -13.75
CA GLY A 62 -7.14 8.59 -12.91
C GLY A 62 -7.75 8.57 -11.51
N ILE A 63 -7.92 7.38 -10.95
CA ILE A 63 -8.24 7.13 -9.54
C ILE A 63 -7.13 6.25 -8.94
N PRO A 64 -6.45 6.71 -7.87
CA PRO A 64 -5.37 5.95 -7.25
C PRO A 64 -5.93 4.75 -6.49
N ALA A 65 -5.56 3.55 -6.94
CA ALA A 65 -5.95 2.28 -6.32
C ALA A 65 -4.75 1.33 -6.24
N SER A 66 -4.16 1.27 -5.06
CA SER A 66 -3.00 0.46 -4.72
C SER A 66 -2.97 0.33 -3.20
N ILE A 67 -2.79 -0.88 -2.66
CA ILE A 67 -2.64 -1.05 -1.21
C ILE A 67 -1.29 -0.52 -0.71
N ASP A 68 -0.30 -0.41 -1.62
CA ASP A 68 1.08 -0.04 -1.32
C ASP A 68 1.20 1.42 -0.82
N ASN A 69 0.16 2.24 -1.06
CA ASN A 69 0.10 3.67 -0.76
C ASN A 69 1.30 4.48 -1.29
N ASP A 70 1.79 4.07 -2.46
CA ASP A 70 3.00 4.55 -3.12
C ASP A 70 2.74 5.68 -4.15
N ILE A 71 1.48 5.98 -4.46
CA ILE A 71 1.09 6.97 -5.46
C ILE A 71 1.19 8.40 -4.89
N ALA A 72 1.98 9.25 -5.55
CA ALA A 72 2.14 10.65 -5.17
C ALA A 72 0.87 11.49 -5.33
N CYS A 73 0.87 12.69 -4.73
CA CYS A 73 -0.22 13.67 -4.81
C CYS A 73 -1.58 13.21 -4.24
N THR A 74 -1.61 12.10 -3.50
CA THR A 74 -2.73 11.69 -2.65
C THR A 74 -2.21 11.22 -1.29
N GLU A 75 -2.95 11.51 -0.22
CA GLU A 75 -2.61 11.03 1.12
C GLU A 75 -2.97 9.56 1.31
N MET A 76 -3.99 9.08 0.59
CA MET A 76 -4.50 7.71 0.65
C MET A 76 -4.92 7.23 -0.74
N SER A 77 -4.44 6.04 -1.10
CA SER A 77 -4.94 5.28 -2.25
C SER A 77 -6.07 4.34 -1.83
N LEU A 78 -6.93 3.94 -2.78
CA LEU A 78 -8.00 2.98 -2.48
C LEU A 78 -7.43 1.61 -2.12
N GLY A 79 -7.92 1.04 -1.02
CA GLY A 79 -7.57 -0.28 -0.51
C GLY A 79 -6.53 -0.27 0.61
N VAL A 80 -5.88 0.87 0.85
CA VAL A 80 -4.83 1.01 1.88
C VAL A 80 -5.41 0.79 3.28
N ASP A 81 -6.53 1.42 3.61
CA ASP A 81 -7.14 1.30 4.94
C ASP A 81 -7.64 -0.14 5.19
N THR A 82 -8.23 -0.77 4.18
CA THR A 82 -8.65 -2.17 4.25
C THR A 82 -7.45 -3.11 4.47
N ALA A 83 -6.35 -2.90 3.73
CA ALA A 83 -5.13 -3.68 3.90
C ALA A 83 -4.54 -3.52 5.31
N LEU A 84 -4.49 -2.29 5.84
CA LEU A 84 -4.04 -2.02 7.21
C LEU A 84 -4.87 -2.77 8.25
N ASN A 85 -6.20 -2.72 8.15
CA ASN A 85 -7.08 -3.43 9.07
C ASN A 85 -6.87 -4.95 9.01
N ASN A 86 -6.66 -5.52 7.82
CA ASN A 86 -6.34 -6.93 7.66
C ASN A 86 -4.99 -7.29 8.33
N ILE A 87 -3.95 -6.47 8.12
CA ILE A 87 -2.63 -6.69 8.74
C ILE A 87 -2.75 -6.65 10.27
N ILE A 88 -3.40 -5.61 10.81
CA ILE A 88 -3.58 -5.45 12.26
C ILE A 88 -4.34 -6.65 12.84
N TYR A 89 -5.43 -7.07 12.21
CA TYR A 89 -6.20 -8.23 12.65
C TYR A 89 -5.35 -9.51 12.70
N ALA A 90 -4.53 -9.75 11.67
CA ALA A 90 -3.62 -10.90 11.66
C ALA A 90 -2.58 -10.80 12.79
N VAL A 91 -2.00 -9.63 13.01
CA VAL A 91 -1.02 -9.39 14.08
C VAL A 91 -1.64 -9.57 15.47
N ASP A 92 -2.84 -9.06 15.71
CA ASP A 92 -3.56 -9.23 16.98
C ASP A 92 -3.81 -10.72 17.26
N CYS A 93 -4.24 -11.48 16.25
CA CYS A 93 -4.39 -12.93 16.36
C CYS A 93 -3.06 -13.62 16.70
N LEU A 94 -1.93 -13.15 16.17
CA LEU A 94 -0.61 -13.67 16.55
C LEU A 94 -0.27 -13.34 18.00
N LYS A 95 -0.55 -12.12 18.48
CA LYS A 95 -0.28 -11.69 19.86
C LYS A 95 -0.93 -12.58 20.91
N ASP A 96 -2.15 -13.02 20.66
CA ASP A 96 -2.88 -13.94 21.55
C ASP A 96 -2.12 -15.26 21.72
N THR A 97 -1.55 -15.79 20.63
CA THR A 97 -0.77 -17.04 20.67
C THR A 97 0.66 -16.85 21.18
N ALA A 98 1.26 -15.68 20.94
CA ALA A 98 2.63 -15.38 21.31
C ALA A 98 2.79 -15.30 22.83
N SER A 99 1.83 -14.65 23.51
CA SER A 99 1.81 -14.48 24.97
C SER A 99 1.76 -15.79 25.75
N SER A 100 1.41 -16.89 25.09
CA SER A 100 1.28 -18.22 25.71
C SER A 100 2.58 -19.04 25.66
N HIS A 101 3.58 -18.64 24.86
CA HIS A 101 4.70 -19.52 24.49
C HIS A 101 6.07 -18.83 24.36
N ASP A 102 6.25 -17.60 24.84
CA ASP A 102 7.53 -16.87 24.76
C ASP A 102 8.09 -16.80 23.33
N ARG A 103 7.29 -16.26 22.41
CA ARG A 103 7.59 -16.25 20.96
C ARG A 103 7.84 -14.86 20.40
N ALA A 104 8.79 -14.82 19.46
CA ALA A 104 8.99 -13.70 18.56
C ALA A 104 8.40 -14.04 17.19
N PHE A 105 7.56 -13.16 16.63
CA PHE A 105 7.03 -13.30 15.28
C PHE A 105 7.67 -12.28 14.35
N VAL A 106 8.15 -12.76 13.20
CA VAL A 106 8.55 -11.90 12.08
C VAL A 106 7.44 -11.94 11.04
N VAL A 107 6.78 -10.81 10.81
CA VAL A 107 5.59 -10.68 9.96
C VAL A 107 5.94 -9.91 8.70
N GLU A 108 5.81 -10.55 7.54
CA GLU A 108 6.06 -9.95 6.23
C GLU A 108 4.78 -9.29 5.68
N CYS A 109 4.88 -7.99 5.42
CA CYS A 109 3.83 -7.16 4.84
C CYS A 109 4.15 -6.81 3.38
N MET A 110 3.09 -6.64 2.58
CA MET A 110 3.21 -6.09 1.23
C MET A 110 3.49 -4.58 1.29
N GLY A 111 3.87 -4.02 0.15
CA GLY A 111 4.12 -2.59 0.01
C GLY A 111 5.15 -2.25 -1.07
N ARG A 112 5.76 -3.28 -1.69
CA ARG A 112 6.84 -3.15 -2.67
C ARG A 112 7.92 -2.20 -2.15
N ASP A 113 8.12 -1.07 -2.83
CA ASP A 113 9.14 -0.09 -2.51
C ASP A 113 8.68 0.94 -1.46
N SER A 114 7.46 0.80 -0.92
CA SER A 114 6.93 1.62 0.17
C SER A 114 6.74 0.81 1.46
N GLY A 115 7.27 1.35 2.56
CA GLY A 115 7.11 0.81 3.91
C GLY A 115 5.85 1.29 4.63
N TYR A 116 4.95 2.03 3.97
CA TYR A 116 3.82 2.69 4.65
C TYR A 116 2.93 1.70 5.42
N LEU A 117 2.52 0.60 4.78
CA LEU A 117 1.68 -0.42 5.41
C LEU A 117 2.35 -1.02 6.64
N THR A 118 3.63 -1.43 6.50
CA THR A 118 4.44 -1.99 7.58
C THR A 118 4.54 -1.02 8.75
N LEU A 119 4.92 0.23 8.49
CA LEU A 119 5.15 1.22 9.54
C LEU A 119 3.85 1.58 10.28
N ALA A 120 2.77 1.85 9.54
CA ALA A 120 1.49 2.18 10.14
C ALA A 120 0.93 1.00 10.94
N ALA A 121 1.04 -0.22 10.42
CA ALA A 121 0.65 -1.42 11.14
C ALA A 121 1.50 -1.67 12.40
N THR A 122 2.81 -1.41 12.36
CA THR A 122 3.67 -1.50 13.56
C THR A 122 3.17 -0.58 14.66
N VAL A 123 2.91 0.69 14.35
CA VAL A 123 2.42 1.68 15.32
C VAL A 123 1.03 1.30 15.83
N ALA A 124 0.12 0.94 14.93
CA ALA A 124 -1.28 0.66 15.28
C ALA A 124 -1.46 -0.63 16.08
N SER A 125 -0.69 -1.68 15.76
CA SER A 125 -0.72 -2.94 16.49
C SER A 125 0.16 -2.90 17.74
N GLY A 126 1.07 -1.94 17.88
CA GLY A 126 2.07 -1.92 18.95
C GLY A 126 3.09 -3.06 18.81
N ALA A 127 3.56 -3.30 17.60
CA ALA A 127 4.69 -4.19 17.34
C ALA A 127 6.02 -3.51 17.72
N GLU A 128 7.02 -4.33 18.02
CA GLU A 128 8.28 -3.90 18.62
C GLU A 128 9.28 -3.34 17.63
N HIS A 129 9.21 -3.69 16.35
CA HIS A 129 10.14 -3.17 15.35
C HIS A 129 9.47 -3.10 13.98
N ALA A 130 9.82 -2.08 13.19
CA ALA A 130 9.48 -1.97 11.77
C ALA A 130 10.76 -1.98 10.95
N ILE A 131 10.82 -2.84 9.93
CA ILE A 131 11.89 -2.88 8.93
C ILE A 131 11.27 -2.47 7.59
N ILE A 132 11.69 -1.31 7.07
CA ILE A 132 11.10 -0.68 5.88
C ILE A 132 12.18 -0.20 4.90
N PRO A 133 11.90 -0.08 3.59
CA PRO A 133 12.89 0.33 2.59
C PRO A 133 13.44 1.74 2.83
N GLU A 134 12.64 2.63 3.40
CA GLU A 134 12.97 4.04 3.58
C GLU A 134 13.93 4.30 4.76
N MET A 135 14.19 3.30 5.61
CA MET A 135 15.01 3.47 6.81
C MET A 135 16.04 2.34 6.94
N PRO A 136 17.34 2.66 7.14
CA PRO A 136 18.33 1.64 7.46
C PRO A 136 18.00 1.01 8.82
N PHE A 137 18.23 -0.29 8.95
CA PHE A 137 18.04 -1.04 10.19
C PHE A 137 19.34 -1.68 10.65
N ASP A 138 19.48 -1.84 11.98
CA ASP A 138 20.60 -2.51 12.62
C ASP A 138 20.09 -3.76 13.36
N LEU A 139 20.43 -4.94 12.82
CA LEU A 139 20.04 -6.22 13.40
C LEU A 139 20.64 -6.45 14.79
N GLU A 140 21.83 -5.94 15.09
CA GLU A 140 22.43 -6.07 16.43
C GLU A 140 21.66 -5.24 17.46
N ALA A 141 21.27 -4.02 17.09
CA ALA A 141 20.43 -3.16 17.93
C ALA A 141 19.06 -3.81 18.19
N ILE A 142 18.43 -4.36 17.15
CA ILE A 142 17.15 -5.09 17.26
C ILE A 142 17.32 -6.31 18.19
N CYS A 143 18.34 -7.15 17.98
CA CYS A 143 18.59 -8.31 18.84
C CYS A 143 18.84 -7.93 20.29
N THR A 144 19.54 -6.82 20.53
CA THR A 144 19.82 -6.31 21.88
C THR A 144 18.55 -5.82 22.56
N ASN A 145 17.68 -5.09 21.86
CA ASN A 145 16.37 -4.68 22.36
C ASN A 145 15.50 -5.91 22.71
N LEU A 146 15.42 -6.90 21.81
CA LEU A 146 14.62 -8.11 22.03
C LEU A 146 15.13 -8.94 23.21
N ARG A 147 16.44 -9.12 23.36
CA ARG A 147 17.02 -9.78 24.54
C ARG A 147 16.66 -9.07 25.84
N ARG A 148 16.76 -7.73 25.85
CA ARG A 148 16.38 -6.93 27.02
C ARG A 148 14.91 -7.18 27.38
N ARG A 149 14.00 -7.16 26.40
CA ARG A 149 12.58 -7.43 26.62
C ARG A 149 12.33 -8.83 27.20
N TYR A 150 13.02 -9.84 26.68
CA TYR A 150 12.95 -11.20 27.23
C TYR A 150 13.39 -11.24 28.70
N GLN A 151 14.50 -10.57 29.04
CA GLN A 151 15.03 -10.49 30.40
C GLN A 151 14.11 -9.71 31.37
N GLU A 152 13.36 -8.72 30.85
CA GLU A 152 12.33 -7.98 31.58
C GLU A 152 11.05 -8.80 31.82
N GLY A 153 10.99 -10.05 31.35
CA GLY A 153 9.83 -10.94 31.50
C GLY A 153 8.69 -10.62 30.54
N ARG A 154 8.99 -10.02 29.37
CA ARG A 154 8.00 -9.86 28.30
C ARG A 154 7.87 -11.18 27.53
N PHE A 155 6.63 -11.65 27.37
CA PHE A 155 6.33 -12.98 26.83
C PHE A 155 6.10 -13.01 25.30
N ASN A 156 6.16 -11.87 24.62
CA ASN A 156 6.04 -11.84 23.16
C ASN A 156 6.83 -10.68 22.54
N SER A 157 7.13 -10.81 21.25
CA SER A 157 7.62 -9.71 20.41
C SER A 157 7.23 -9.92 18.95
N ILE A 158 6.96 -8.85 18.22
CA ILE A 158 6.59 -8.83 16.82
C ILE A 158 7.49 -7.85 16.08
N ILE A 159 8.04 -8.34 14.98
CA ILE A 159 8.89 -7.58 14.08
C ILE A 159 8.16 -7.54 12.74
N MET A 160 7.77 -6.35 12.32
CA MET A 160 7.09 -6.13 11.04
C MET A 160 8.14 -5.85 9.97
N VAL A 161 8.04 -6.52 8.83
CA VAL A 161 9.02 -6.41 7.73
C VAL A 161 8.28 -6.10 6.43
N ALA A 162 8.62 -5.02 5.76
CA ALA A 162 8.13 -4.74 4.41
C ALA A 162 8.85 -5.64 3.39
N GLU A 163 8.11 -6.19 2.43
CA GLU A 163 8.67 -7.07 1.39
C GLU A 163 9.82 -6.43 0.58
N GLY A 164 9.82 -5.11 0.40
CA GLY A 164 10.91 -4.38 -0.27
C GLY A 164 12.15 -4.15 0.58
N ALA A 165 12.09 -4.36 1.90
CA ALA A 165 13.22 -4.18 2.80
C ALA A 165 14.01 -5.48 3.03
N GLY A 166 13.33 -6.63 2.93
CA GLY A 166 13.93 -7.95 3.07
C GLY A 166 12.87 -9.04 3.29
N SER A 167 13.30 -10.30 3.24
CA SER A 167 12.39 -11.42 3.54
C SER A 167 12.30 -11.68 5.04
N ALA A 168 11.09 -11.91 5.55
CA ALA A 168 10.88 -12.29 6.93
C ALA A 168 11.64 -13.56 7.33
N GLN A 169 11.83 -14.51 6.40
CA GLN A 169 12.62 -15.71 6.66
C GLN A 169 14.09 -15.38 6.91
N GLN A 170 14.69 -14.50 6.09
CA GLN A 170 16.08 -14.08 6.25
C GLN A 170 16.30 -13.33 7.57
N ILE A 171 15.35 -12.45 7.94
CA ILE A 171 15.39 -11.74 9.22
C ILE A 171 15.27 -12.72 10.38
N ALA A 172 14.32 -13.66 10.32
CA ALA A 172 14.14 -14.68 11.35
C ALA A 172 15.38 -15.55 11.55
N ASP A 173 15.99 -16.02 10.46
CA ASP A 173 17.22 -16.83 10.51
C ASP A 173 18.40 -16.02 11.09
N SER A 174 18.46 -14.72 10.82
CA SER A 174 19.52 -13.84 11.31
C SER A 174 19.42 -13.52 12.80
N ILE A 175 18.22 -13.55 13.39
CA ILE A 175 17.99 -13.28 14.82
C ILE A 175 17.82 -14.56 15.65
N LYS A 176 17.67 -15.71 14.98
CA LYS A 176 17.51 -17.02 15.62
C LYS A 176 18.64 -17.27 16.61
N ASP A 177 18.29 -17.83 17.77
CA ASP A 177 19.20 -18.16 18.88
C ASP A 177 19.93 -16.96 19.51
N ARG A 178 19.73 -15.72 19.01
CA ARG A 178 20.35 -14.49 19.54
C ARG A 178 19.47 -13.71 20.51
N ILE A 179 18.17 -13.99 20.56
CA ILE A 179 17.17 -13.16 21.24
C ILE A 179 16.50 -13.80 22.46
N GLY A 180 16.71 -15.09 22.70
CA GLY A 180 16.07 -15.86 23.78
C GLY A 180 14.64 -16.32 23.48
N PHE A 181 13.95 -15.71 22.52
CA PHE A 181 12.64 -16.13 22.03
C PHE A 181 12.73 -17.24 20.97
N GLU A 182 11.72 -18.12 20.96
CA GLU A 182 11.45 -18.96 19.79
C GLU A 182 10.93 -18.08 18.64
N THR A 183 11.62 -18.06 17.50
CA THR A 183 11.25 -17.23 16.35
C THR A 183 10.33 -17.97 15.37
N ARG A 184 9.24 -17.32 14.97
CA ARG A 184 8.27 -17.81 13.97
C ARG A 184 8.08 -16.77 12.88
N VAL A 185 7.80 -17.24 11.66
CA VAL A 185 7.59 -16.38 10.48
C VAL A 185 6.13 -16.44 10.05
N MET A 186 5.55 -15.29 9.70
CA MET A 186 4.28 -15.21 9.00
C MET A 186 4.41 -14.32 7.77
N VAL A 187 4.22 -14.88 6.59
CA VAL A 187 4.12 -14.10 5.35
C VAL A 187 2.64 -13.91 5.04
N LEU A 188 2.14 -12.67 5.16
CA LEU A 188 0.73 -12.38 4.91
C LEU A 188 0.38 -12.53 3.42
N GLY A 189 1.27 -12.08 2.54
CA GLY A 189 1.10 -12.14 1.09
C GLY A 189 -0.25 -11.55 0.64
N HIS A 190 -0.91 -12.24 -0.31
CA HIS A 190 -2.13 -11.75 -0.97
C HIS A 190 -3.36 -11.62 -0.06
N TYR A 191 -3.32 -12.14 1.17
CA TYR A 191 -4.36 -11.91 2.17
C TYR A 191 -4.70 -10.41 2.32
N GLN A 192 -3.67 -9.56 2.26
CA GLN A 192 -3.77 -8.11 2.42
C GLN A 192 -4.59 -7.42 1.30
N ARG A 193 -4.71 -8.05 0.12
CA ARG A 193 -5.44 -7.50 -1.04
C ARG A 193 -6.92 -7.88 -1.06
N GLY A 194 -7.33 -8.77 -0.16
CA GLY A 194 -8.68 -9.34 -0.12
C GLY A 194 -9.55 -8.74 0.98
N GLY A 195 -10.77 -9.28 1.08
CA GLY A 195 -11.73 -8.88 2.11
C GLY A 195 -12.71 -7.80 1.65
N SER A 196 -13.71 -7.55 2.50
CA SER A 196 -14.66 -6.46 2.28
C SER A 196 -13.98 -5.13 2.57
N PRO A 197 -14.10 -4.11 1.71
CA PRO A 197 -13.50 -2.81 1.96
C PRO A 197 -14.05 -2.18 3.25
N SER A 198 -13.19 -1.46 3.96
CA SER A 198 -13.54 -0.73 5.17
C SER A 198 -14.53 0.41 4.91
N ALA A 199 -15.06 1.02 5.98
CA ALA A 199 -15.91 2.20 5.84
C ALA A 199 -15.17 3.37 5.17
N PHE A 200 -13.88 3.57 5.50
CA PHE A 200 -13.07 4.63 4.93
C PHE A 200 -12.87 4.42 3.42
N ASP A 201 -12.42 3.23 3.00
CA ASP A 201 -12.19 2.94 1.58
C ASP A 201 -13.48 3.03 0.75
N ARG A 202 -14.63 2.62 1.30
CA ARG A 202 -15.93 2.75 0.62
C ARG A 202 -16.32 4.21 0.40
N LEU A 203 -16.18 5.03 1.44
CA LEU A 203 -16.53 6.46 1.35
C LEU A 203 -15.54 7.20 0.44
N LEU A 204 -14.25 6.88 0.53
CA LEU A 204 -13.23 7.46 -0.34
C LEU A 204 -13.46 7.08 -1.80
N ALA A 205 -13.76 5.81 -2.09
CA ALA A 205 -14.08 5.35 -3.45
C ALA A 205 -15.31 6.04 -4.02
N ALA A 206 -16.36 6.25 -3.20
CA ALA A 206 -17.54 6.99 -3.62
C ALA A 206 -17.19 8.45 -3.97
N ARG A 207 -16.39 9.12 -3.14
CA ARG A 207 -15.93 10.50 -3.38
C ARG A 207 -15.06 10.60 -4.63
N PHE A 208 -14.07 9.72 -4.78
CA PHE A 208 -13.21 9.66 -5.96
C PHE A 208 -13.99 9.38 -7.24
N GLY A 209 -14.91 8.42 -7.21
CA GLY A 209 -15.76 8.09 -8.35
C GLY A 209 -16.61 9.28 -8.80
N THR A 210 -17.30 9.94 -7.86
CA THR A 210 -18.10 11.13 -8.16
C THR A 210 -17.24 12.26 -8.72
N SER A 211 -16.13 12.60 -8.05
CA SER A 211 -15.25 13.68 -8.50
C SER A 211 -14.59 13.40 -9.84
N ALA A 212 -14.27 12.14 -10.16
CA ALA A 212 -13.72 11.77 -11.46
C ALA A 212 -14.73 11.97 -12.61
N VAL A 213 -16.00 11.62 -12.38
CA VAL A 213 -17.07 11.85 -13.34
C VAL A 213 -17.35 13.35 -13.50
N GLU A 214 -17.44 14.08 -12.40
CA GLU A 214 -17.62 15.54 -12.43
C GLU A 214 -16.48 16.23 -13.18
N ALA A 215 -15.23 15.83 -12.95
CA ALA A 215 -14.07 16.34 -13.68
C ALA A 215 -14.20 16.10 -15.19
N LEU A 216 -14.60 14.89 -15.61
CA LEU A 216 -14.87 14.63 -17.03
C LEU A 216 -16.00 15.52 -17.58
N LEU A 217 -17.06 15.78 -16.80
CA LEU A 217 -18.16 16.64 -17.25
C LEU A 217 -17.76 18.12 -17.36
N THR A 218 -16.84 18.60 -16.54
CA THR A 218 -16.35 19.99 -16.57
C THR A 218 -15.25 20.26 -17.59
N GLY A 219 -14.86 19.24 -18.37
CA GLY A 219 -13.84 19.39 -19.42
C GLY A 219 -12.44 18.98 -18.99
N GLU A 220 -12.24 18.53 -17.75
CA GLU A 220 -10.94 18.10 -17.27
C GLU A 220 -10.46 16.82 -17.99
N CYS A 221 -9.15 16.69 -18.11
CA CYS A 221 -8.48 15.58 -18.78
C CYS A 221 -7.05 15.44 -18.24
N ALA A 222 -6.49 14.23 -18.31
CA ALA A 222 -5.12 13.94 -17.91
C ALA A 222 -4.82 14.33 -16.45
N LYS A 223 -5.81 14.15 -15.58
CA LYS A 223 -5.71 14.42 -14.14
C LYS A 223 -6.04 13.19 -13.32
N MET A 224 -5.52 13.13 -12.11
CA MET A 224 -5.85 12.14 -11.08
C MET A 224 -6.63 12.81 -9.95
N VAL A 225 -7.67 12.16 -9.45
CA VAL A 225 -8.28 12.55 -8.17
C VAL A 225 -7.38 12.13 -7.01
N GLY A 226 -7.26 12.98 -5.99
CA GLY A 226 -6.46 12.67 -4.79
C GLY A 226 -7.14 13.17 -3.52
N LEU A 227 -6.76 12.59 -2.38
CA LEU A 227 -7.15 13.08 -1.07
C LEU A 227 -6.03 13.98 -0.53
N LYS A 228 -6.35 15.20 -0.13
CA LYS A 228 -5.40 16.10 0.55
C LYS A 228 -6.11 16.90 1.64
N SER A 229 -5.67 16.75 2.89
CA SER A 229 -6.21 17.44 4.06
C SER A 229 -7.74 17.35 4.15
N GLY A 230 -8.28 16.16 3.88
CA GLY A 230 -9.71 15.88 3.89
C GLY A 230 -10.49 16.30 2.65
N SER A 231 -9.89 17.07 1.72
CA SER A 231 -10.52 17.51 0.48
C SER A 231 -10.13 16.64 -0.72
N ILE A 232 -11.02 16.56 -1.71
CA ILE A 232 -10.68 15.93 -3.00
C ILE A 232 -10.01 16.99 -3.88
N ILE A 233 -8.85 16.66 -4.43
CA ILE A 233 -8.10 17.52 -5.34
C ILE A 233 -7.95 16.84 -6.70
N LEU A 234 -7.64 17.63 -7.72
CA LEU A 234 -7.25 17.14 -9.05
C LEU A 234 -5.81 17.57 -9.31
N THR A 235 -4.96 16.61 -9.65
CA THR A 235 -3.54 16.85 -9.97
C THR A 235 -3.23 16.31 -11.36
N GLY A 236 -2.37 16.97 -12.13
CA GLY A 236 -1.94 16.49 -13.44
C GLY A 236 -1.30 15.11 -13.36
N LEU A 237 -1.60 14.21 -14.30
CA LEU A 237 -0.97 12.88 -14.34
C LEU A 237 0.54 12.98 -14.57
N ASP A 238 1.00 13.98 -15.32
CA ASP A 238 2.43 14.30 -15.50
C ASP A 238 3.10 14.64 -14.16
N GLU A 239 2.48 15.47 -13.33
CA GLU A 239 2.96 15.80 -11.99
C GLU A 239 2.96 14.57 -11.07
N VAL A 240 1.87 13.77 -11.08
CA VAL A 240 1.77 12.55 -10.28
C VAL A 240 2.89 11.56 -10.63
N LEU A 241 3.11 11.33 -11.93
CA LEU A 241 4.09 10.35 -12.41
C LEU A 241 5.54 10.82 -12.25
N SER A 242 5.79 12.13 -12.32
CA SER A 242 7.14 12.70 -12.12
C SER A 242 7.52 12.88 -10.65
N SER A 243 6.54 12.90 -9.73
CA SER A 243 6.78 13.07 -8.29
C SER A 243 7.37 11.84 -7.59
N GLY A 244 7.40 10.68 -8.25
CA GLY A 244 7.95 9.44 -7.69
C GLY A 244 7.08 8.83 -6.60
N ILE A 245 7.71 8.11 -5.66
CA ILE A 245 7.02 7.41 -4.57
C ILE A 245 6.58 8.42 -3.51
N ARG A 246 5.35 8.27 -3.03
CA ARG A 246 4.82 9.08 -1.91
C ARG A 246 5.72 8.94 -0.67
N PRO A 247 6.25 10.05 -0.11
CA PRO A 247 7.07 9.98 1.08
C PRO A 247 6.24 9.60 2.31
N ILE A 248 6.84 8.82 3.21
CA ILE A 248 6.28 8.55 4.53
C ILE A 248 6.47 9.79 5.43
N ASP A 249 5.43 10.11 6.19
CA ASP A 249 5.45 11.23 7.14
C ASP A 249 6.52 11.04 8.23
N GLN A 250 7.29 12.10 8.49
CA GLN A 250 8.40 12.04 9.45
C GLN A 250 7.93 11.80 10.89
N MET A 251 6.77 12.30 11.28
CA MET A 251 6.22 12.04 12.62
C MET A 251 5.87 10.57 12.77
N MET A 252 5.32 9.93 11.74
CA MET A 252 5.08 8.48 11.74
C MET A 252 6.39 7.68 11.91
N MET A 253 7.45 8.08 11.22
CA MET A 253 8.80 7.48 11.35
C MET A 253 9.34 7.62 12.77
N GLN A 254 9.17 8.79 13.38
CA GLN A 254 9.59 9.04 14.77
C GLN A 254 8.75 8.29 15.79
N LEU A 255 7.44 8.16 15.56
CA LEU A 255 6.53 7.44 16.44
C LEU A 255 6.89 5.97 16.50
N ALA A 256 7.17 5.34 15.35
CA ALA A 256 7.67 3.98 15.32
C ALA A 256 8.91 3.86 16.22
N GLY A 257 9.98 4.62 15.95
CA GLY A 257 11.23 4.53 16.73
C GLY A 257 11.15 4.88 18.23
N LYS A 258 10.08 5.56 18.70
CA LYS A 258 9.86 5.87 20.12
C LYS A 258 8.97 4.86 20.84
N LEU A 259 8.04 4.23 20.12
CA LEU A 259 7.08 3.28 20.66
C LEU A 259 7.61 1.83 20.60
N THR A 260 8.64 1.59 19.78
CA THR A 260 9.43 0.36 19.61
C THR A 260 10.66 0.32 20.52
#